data_AF-A0A8B7QGR8-F1
#
_entry.id   AF-A0A8B7QGR8-F1
#
_cell.length_a   1.000
_cell.length_b   1.000
_cell.length_c   1.000
_cell.angle_alpha   90.00
_cell.angle_beta   90.00
_cell.angle_gamma   90.00
#
_symmetry.space_group_name_H-M   'P 1'
#
loop_
_entity.id
_entity.type
_entity.pdbx_description
1 polymer ?
#
loop_
_entity_poly.entity_id
_entity_poly.type
_entity_poly.pdbx_seq_one_letter_code
_entity_poly.pdbx_strand_id
1 'polypeptide(L)'
;MYVRHRVGEAFRVAVGAEDPNLPVLPYVQIFYDMTNRFLPRDELEHSLGESAAQGAAGVVLWVSWENTKNKESCQAIKEYVDTMLGPFILNVTSGARLCSQALCSGHGRCVRRPSHPGALLILNPTSFSIEPTPGGGPLTLRGALSLEDQAQMAVEFKCRCYPGWRGTWCEQQGMW
;
A
#
# COMPACT_ATOMS: atom_id res chain seq x y z
N MET A 1 6.33 4.05 -13.89
CA MET A 1 7.57 4.88 -13.78
C MET A 1 7.34 6.23 -13.09
N TYR A 2 6.33 7.02 -13.48
CA TYR A 2 6.05 8.35 -12.90
C TYR A 2 5.94 8.36 -11.36
N VAL A 3 4.98 7.62 -10.78
CA VAL A 3 4.77 7.58 -9.33
C VAL A 3 6.01 7.11 -8.59
N ARG A 4 6.65 6.05 -9.11
CA ARG A 4 7.88 5.48 -8.54
C ARG A 4 8.94 6.54 -8.24
N HIS A 5 9.21 7.41 -9.20
CA HIS A 5 10.26 8.42 -9.05
C HIS A 5 9.83 9.55 -8.10
N ARG A 6 8.55 9.94 -8.10
CA ARG A 6 8.04 10.97 -7.19
C ARG A 6 8.06 10.54 -5.74
N VAL A 7 7.65 9.29 -5.46
CA VAL A 7 7.70 8.73 -4.09
C VAL A 7 9.15 8.53 -3.66
N GLY A 8 10.00 8.01 -4.56
CA GLY A 8 11.42 7.82 -4.27
C GLY A 8 12.14 9.13 -3.97
N GLU A 9 11.78 10.21 -4.65
CA GLU A 9 12.34 11.53 -4.41
C GLU A 9 11.99 12.07 -3.02
N ALA A 10 10.76 11.87 -2.55
CA ALA A 10 10.37 12.27 -1.20
C ALA A 10 11.25 11.59 -0.13
N PHE A 11 11.52 10.30 -0.29
CA PHE A 11 12.44 9.58 0.60
C PHE A 11 13.90 10.03 0.44
N ARG A 12 14.35 10.31 -0.78
CA ARG A 12 15.71 10.79 -1.03
C ARG A 12 15.96 12.13 -0.33
N VAL A 13 15.01 13.06 -0.41
CA VAL A 13 15.10 14.37 0.26
C VAL A 13 15.05 14.20 1.78
N ALA A 14 14.18 13.34 2.30
CA ALA A 14 14.10 13.06 3.74
C ALA A 14 15.44 12.54 4.30
N VAL A 15 16.07 11.58 3.60
CA VAL A 15 17.42 11.09 3.95
C VAL A 15 18.47 12.19 3.84
N GLY A 16 18.43 13.01 2.79
CA GLY A 16 19.36 14.14 2.60
C GLY A 16 19.21 15.25 3.65
N ALA A 17 18.06 15.35 4.30
CA ALA A 17 17.78 16.26 5.42
C ALA A 17 18.03 15.60 6.79
N GLU A 18 18.69 14.44 6.83
CA GLU A 18 18.99 13.67 8.05
C GLU A 18 17.76 13.20 8.85
N ASP A 19 16.58 13.13 8.20
CA ASP A 19 15.36 12.55 8.77
C ASP A 19 14.88 11.35 7.93
N PRO A 20 15.56 10.19 8.00
CA PRO A 20 15.19 9.00 7.23
C PRO A 20 13.85 8.38 7.64
N ASN A 21 13.28 8.81 8.77
CA ASN A 21 12.04 8.28 9.34
C ASN A 21 10.82 9.17 9.03
N LEU A 22 11.02 10.30 8.34
CA LEU A 22 9.95 11.21 7.97
C LEU A 22 8.79 10.47 7.28
N PRO A 23 7.55 10.55 7.81
CA PRO A 23 6.39 9.92 7.19
C PRO A 23 6.09 10.55 5.82
N VAL A 24 6.22 9.76 4.75
CA VAL A 24 5.81 10.16 3.40
C VAL A 24 4.38 9.67 3.15
N LEU A 25 3.47 10.59 2.84
CA LEU A 25 2.07 10.32 2.50
C LEU A 25 1.72 10.97 1.16
N PRO A 26 1.87 10.27 0.03
CA PRO A 26 1.53 10.80 -1.29
C PRO A 26 0.03 11.10 -1.39
N TYR A 27 -0.31 12.20 -2.09
CA TYR A 27 -1.66 12.49 -2.52
C TYR A 27 -1.98 11.72 -3.80
N VAL A 28 -3.12 11.05 -3.83
CA VAL A 28 -3.55 10.23 -4.97
C VAL A 28 -5.03 10.50 -5.27
N GLN A 29 -5.37 10.54 -6.56
CA GLN A 29 -6.75 10.61 -7.04
C GLN A 29 -7.24 9.22 -7.44
N ILE A 30 -8.56 9.01 -7.44
CA ILE A 30 -9.18 7.78 -7.99
C ILE A 30 -9.60 7.95 -9.46
N PHE A 31 -9.31 9.11 -10.03
CA PHE A 31 -9.53 9.48 -11.42
C PHE A 31 -8.21 9.87 -12.08
N TYR A 32 -8.13 9.79 -13.41
CA TYR A 32 -7.09 10.50 -14.15
C TYR A 32 -7.27 12.02 -13.97
N ASP A 33 -6.16 12.74 -13.87
CA ASP A 33 -6.16 14.17 -13.55
C ASP A 33 -7.03 14.99 -14.49
N MET A 34 -7.85 15.89 -13.92
CA MET A 34 -8.84 16.71 -14.63
C MET A 34 -9.85 15.91 -15.47
N THR A 35 -10.17 14.67 -15.10
CA THR A 35 -11.18 13.85 -15.78
C THR A 35 -12.19 13.21 -14.82
N ASN A 36 -13.24 12.62 -15.40
CA ASN A 36 -14.18 11.74 -14.69
C ASN A 36 -13.89 10.24 -14.97
N ARG A 37 -12.71 9.90 -15.49
CA ARG A 37 -12.34 8.51 -15.81
C ARG A 37 -11.68 7.87 -14.60
N PHE A 38 -12.33 6.89 -14.00
CA PHE A 38 -11.78 6.12 -12.88
C PHE A 38 -10.47 5.43 -13.28
N LEU A 39 -9.55 5.32 -12.32
CA LEU A 39 -8.34 4.55 -12.48
C LEU A 39 -8.67 3.05 -12.57
N PRO A 40 -8.20 2.31 -13.57
CA PRO A 40 -8.31 0.86 -13.57
C PRO A 40 -7.40 0.23 -12.50
N ARG A 41 -7.57 -1.06 -12.23
CA ARG A 41 -6.75 -1.84 -11.28
C ARG A 41 -5.25 -1.60 -11.48
N ASP A 42 -4.78 -1.67 -12.73
CA ASP A 42 -3.36 -1.50 -13.06
C ASP A 42 -2.81 -0.13 -12.61
N GLU A 43 -3.62 0.92 -12.70
CA GLU A 43 -3.23 2.25 -12.22
C GLU A 43 -3.26 2.35 -10.69
N LEU A 44 -4.14 1.62 -10.01
CA LEU A 44 -4.10 1.51 -8.55
C LEU A 44 -2.83 0.80 -8.07
N GLU A 45 -2.40 -0.25 -8.79
CA GLU A 45 -1.13 -0.95 -8.54
C GLU A 45 0.06 -0.01 -8.77
N HIS A 46 0.07 0.73 -9.87
CA HIS A 46 1.12 1.69 -10.21
C HIS A 46 1.12 2.99 -9.39
N SER A 47 0.11 3.21 -8.53
CA SER A 47 0.02 4.38 -7.66
C SER A 47 0.05 4.02 -6.17
N LEU A 48 -1.04 3.44 -5.66
CA LEU A 48 -1.18 3.04 -4.26
C LEU A 48 -0.26 1.86 -3.93
N GLY A 49 -0.25 0.84 -4.79
CA GLY A 49 0.63 -0.32 -4.65
C GLY A 49 2.10 0.09 -4.66
N GLU A 50 2.49 0.91 -5.64
CA GLU A 50 3.84 1.46 -5.76
C GLU A 50 4.25 2.27 -4.52
N SER A 51 3.34 3.09 -3.98
CA SER A 51 3.59 3.86 -2.74
C SER A 51 3.83 2.94 -1.54
N ALA A 52 2.99 1.92 -1.36
CA ALA A 52 3.14 0.94 -0.29
C ALA A 52 4.44 0.15 -0.41
N ALA A 53 4.80 -0.31 -1.62
CA ALA A 53 6.02 -1.07 -1.88
C ALA A 53 7.31 -0.28 -1.59
N GLN A 54 7.27 1.05 -1.66
CA GLN A 54 8.38 1.91 -1.24
C GLN A 54 8.42 2.24 0.27
N GLY A 55 7.43 1.78 1.05
CA GLY A 55 7.36 2.01 2.49
C GLY A 55 6.71 3.34 2.89
N ALA A 56 5.86 3.93 2.02
CA ALA A 56 5.04 5.08 2.39
C ALA A 56 4.28 4.83 3.71
N ALA A 57 4.06 5.89 4.48
CA ALA A 57 3.32 5.80 5.74
C ALA A 57 1.81 5.59 5.54
N GLY A 58 1.35 5.97 4.37
CA GLY A 58 -0.01 5.86 3.91
C GLY A 58 -0.14 6.66 2.62
N VAL A 59 -1.38 6.88 2.21
CA VAL A 59 -1.73 7.75 1.09
C VAL A 59 -2.90 8.61 1.50
N VAL A 60 -3.01 9.80 0.91
CA VAL A 60 -4.21 10.63 1.03
C VAL A 60 -4.99 10.52 -0.28
N LEU A 61 -6.16 9.89 -0.21
CA LEU A 61 -7.08 9.83 -1.34
C LEU A 61 -7.87 11.14 -1.41
N TRP A 62 -7.55 11.97 -2.40
CA TRP A 62 -8.25 13.21 -2.67
C TRP A 62 -9.21 13.02 -3.83
N VAL A 63 -10.44 13.52 -3.66
CA VAL A 63 -11.49 13.51 -4.69
C VAL A 63 -11.98 14.95 -4.84
N SER A 64 -11.98 15.47 -6.07
CA SER A 64 -12.45 16.82 -6.34
C SER A 64 -13.94 16.96 -6.00
N TRP A 65 -14.33 18.15 -5.53
CA TRP A 65 -15.73 18.50 -5.32
C TRP A 65 -16.56 18.37 -6.61
N GLU A 66 -15.92 18.52 -7.77
CA GLU A 66 -16.56 18.34 -9.08
C GLU A 66 -17.01 16.89 -9.29
N ASN A 67 -16.23 15.91 -8.81
CA ASN A 67 -16.55 14.49 -8.94
C ASN A 67 -17.61 14.01 -7.93
N THR A 68 -18.00 14.83 -6.95
CA THR A 68 -19.02 14.49 -5.93
C THR A 68 -20.24 15.43 -5.98
N LYS A 69 -20.38 16.21 -7.07
CA LYS A 69 -21.39 17.27 -7.18
C LYS A 69 -22.81 16.77 -7.40
N ASN A 70 -22.99 15.65 -8.10
CA ASN A 70 -24.32 15.15 -8.50
C ASN A 70 -24.51 13.69 -8.10
N LYS A 71 -25.76 13.24 -8.15
CA LYS A 71 -26.17 11.89 -7.71
C LYS A 71 -25.48 10.82 -8.55
N GLU A 72 -25.38 11.03 -9.85
CA GLU A 72 -24.80 10.09 -10.80
C GLU A 72 -23.32 9.84 -10.50
N SER A 73 -22.53 10.90 -10.28
CA SER A 73 -21.12 10.78 -9.92
C SER A 73 -20.92 10.12 -8.56
N CYS A 74 -21.72 10.49 -7.55
CA CYS A 74 -21.66 9.84 -6.23
C CYS A 74 -22.02 8.36 -6.29
N GLN A 75 -23.01 7.99 -7.10
CA GLN A 75 -23.41 6.60 -7.32
C GLN A 75 -22.30 5.81 -8.03
N ALA A 76 -21.67 6.40 -9.06
CA ALA A 76 -20.54 5.78 -9.74
C ALA A 76 -19.32 5.60 -8.82
N ILE A 77 -19.05 6.57 -7.93
CA ILE A 77 -18.00 6.44 -6.90
C ILE A 77 -18.32 5.31 -5.94
N LYS A 78 -19.58 5.19 -5.48
CA LYS A 78 -20.01 4.08 -4.63
C LYS A 78 -19.74 2.73 -5.31
N GLU A 79 -20.14 2.57 -6.57
CA GLU A 79 -19.92 1.34 -7.32
C GLU A 79 -18.44 1.04 -7.50
N TYR A 80 -17.63 2.05 -7.79
CA TYR A 80 -16.17 1.91 -7.90
C TYR A 80 -15.52 1.53 -6.56
N VAL A 81 -16.00 2.09 -5.44
CA VAL A 81 -15.56 1.72 -4.09
C VAL A 81 -15.91 0.28 -3.77
N ASP A 82 -17.14 -0.15 -4.05
CA ASP A 82 -17.62 -1.49 -3.74
C ASP A 82 -16.91 -2.56 -4.58
N THR A 83 -16.64 -2.28 -5.85
CA THR A 83 -16.15 -3.29 -6.81
C THR A 83 -14.64 -3.27 -7.05
N MET A 84 -13.97 -2.13 -6.87
CA MET A 84 -12.57 -1.98 -7.25
C MET A 84 -11.71 -1.41 -6.13
N LEU A 85 -11.98 -0.18 -5.69
CA LEU A 85 -11.10 0.52 -4.75
C LEU A 85 -11.12 -0.14 -3.37
N GLY A 86 -12.28 -0.46 -2.82
CA GLY A 86 -12.41 -1.08 -1.50
C GLY A 86 -11.63 -2.40 -1.39
N PRO A 87 -11.88 -3.38 -2.29
CA PRO A 87 -11.11 -4.62 -2.32
C PRO A 87 -9.61 -4.39 -2.51
N PHE A 88 -9.21 -3.44 -3.37
CA PHE A 88 -7.81 -3.12 -3.58
C PHE A 88 -7.14 -2.53 -2.33
N ILE A 89 -7.81 -1.62 -1.63
CA ILE A 89 -7.32 -1.02 -0.37
C ILE A 89 -7.13 -2.11 0.69
N LEU A 90 -8.13 -2.98 0.88
CA LEU A 90 -8.01 -4.09 1.83
C LEU A 90 -6.86 -5.03 1.46
N ASN A 91 -6.66 -5.27 0.16
CA ASN A 91 -5.57 -6.09 -0.34
C ASN A 91 -4.20 -5.48 0.01
N VAL A 92 -3.91 -4.25 -0.44
CA VAL A 92 -2.60 -3.62 -0.24
C VAL A 92 -2.29 -3.33 1.23
N THR A 93 -3.30 -2.91 2.02
CA THR A 93 -3.11 -2.64 3.46
C THR A 93 -2.84 -3.94 4.21
N SER A 94 -3.56 -5.02 3.90
CA SER A 94 -3.33 -6.33 4.52
C SER A 94 -1.97 -6.91 4.11
N GLY A 95 -1.59 -6.80 2.84
CA GLY A 95 -0.29 -7.22 2.34
C GLY A 95 0.87 -6.51 3.06
N ALA A 96 0.79 -5.19 3.19
CA ALA A 96 1.80 -4.42 3.92
C ALA A 96 1.87 -4.78 5.41
N ARG A 97 0.72 -5.00 6.06
CA ARG A 97 0.64 -5.41 7.47
C ARG A 97 1.22 -6.82 7.68
N LEU A 98 0.82 -7.78 6.86
CA LEU A 98 1.28 -9.16 6.95
C LEU A 98 2.79 -9.25 6.71
N CYS A 99 3.31 -8.52 5.72
CA CYS A 99 4.75 -8.44 5.50
C CYS A 99 5.48 -7.82 6.70
N SER A 100 4.95 -6.73 7.27
CA SER A 100 5.52 -6.12 8.48
C SER A 100 5.61 -7.13 9.63
N GLN A 101 4.55 -7.90 9.86
CA GLN A 101 4.50 -8.91 10.93
C GLN A 101 5.42 -10.09 10.67
N ALA A 102 5.40 -10.64 9.45
CA ALA A 102 6.13 -11.85 9.11
C ALA A 102 7.63 -11.62 8.87
N LEU A 103 8.00 -10.50 8.25
CA LEU A 103 9.39 -10.21 7.85
C LEU A 103 10.09 -9.22 8.77
N CYS A 104 9.37 -8.25 9.32
CA CYS A 104 9.94 -7.15 10.09
C CYS A 104 9.56 -7.20 11.58
N SER A 105 9.22 -8.38 12.10
CA SER A 105 8.84 -8.62 13.50
C SER A 105 7.67 -7.73 14.00
N GLY A 106 6.89 -7.14 13.09
CA GLY A 106 5.86 -6.14 13.42
C GLY A 106 6.41 -4.76 13.79
N HIS A 107 7.71 -4.53 13.64
CA HIS A 107 8.43 -3.35 14.11
C HIS A 107 9.12 -2.56 12.97
N GLY A 108 8.69 -2.79 11.73
CA GLY A 108 9.13 -2.04 10.58
C GLY A 108 8.20 -2.17 9.40
N ARG A 109 8.48 -1.40 8.33
CA ARG A 109 7.79 -1.51 7.04
C ARG A 109 8.62 -2.35 6.10
N CYS A 110 7.94 -3.18 5.31
CA CYS A 110 8.56 -3.79 4.15
C CYS A 110 8.80 -2.73 3.07
N VAL A 111 10.01 -2.73 2.51
CA VAL A 111 10.43 -1.86 1.42
C VAL A 111 11.04 -2.73 0.33
N ARG A 112 10.61 -2.51 -0.90
CA ARG A 112 11.03 -3.28 -2.07
C ARG A 112 12.54 -3.25 -2.26
N ARG A 113 13.12 -4.41 -2.56
CA ARG A 113 14.54 -4.51 -2.91
C ARG A 113 14.78 -3.98 -4.32
N PRO A 114 15.93 -3.33 -4.58
CA PRO A 114 16.30 -2.88 -5.92
C PRO A 114 16.36 -4.01 -6.95
N SER A 115 16.66 -5.24 -6.54
CA SER A 115 16.70 -6.43 -7.40
C SER A 115 15.33 -6.88 -7.91
N HIS A 116 14.24 -6.44 -7.27
CA HIS A 116 12.87 -6.80 -7.65
C HIS A 116 12.05 -5.53 -7.93
N PRO A 117 12.38 -4.78 -9.01
CA PRO A 117 11.83 -3.44 -9.25
C PRO A 117 10.31 -3.37 -9.48
N GLY A 118 9.66 -4.51 -9.76
CA GLY A 118 8.21 -4.61 -9.99
C GLY A 118 7.42 -5.22 -8.84
N ALA A 119 8.07 -5.64 -7.74
CA ALA A 119 7.36 -6.25 -6.61
C ALA A 119 6.37 -5.27 -5.96
N LEU A 120 5.25 -5.80 -5.46
CA LEU A 120 4.18 -5.06 -4.79
C LEU A 120 3.73 -5.83 -3.54
N LEU A 121 3.21 -5.11 -2.54
CA LEU A 121 2.70 -5.71 -1.30
C LEU A 121 1.22 -6.07 -1.46
N ILE A 122 0.94 -7.06 -2.30
CA ILE A 122 -0.41 -7.55 -2.63
C ILE A 122 -0.56 -8.98 -2.11
N LEU A 123 -1.74 -9.31 -1.60
CA LEU A 123 -2.13 -10.64 -1.15
C LEU A 123 -2.17 -11.61 -2.33
N ASN A 124 -1.66 -12.82 -2.10
CA ASN A 124 -1.78 -13.92 -3.05
C ASN A 124 -3.23 -14.42 -3.11
N PRO A 125 -3.89 -14.41 -4.29
CA PRO A 125 -5.28 -14.87 -4.43
C PRO A 125 -5.47 -16.37 -4.18
N THR A 126 -4.41 -17.19 -4.17
CA THR A 126 -4.53 -18.61 -3.79
C THR A 126 -4.56 -18.79 -2.27
N SER A 127 -3.98 -17.86 -1.52
CA SER A 127 -3.88 -17.90 -0.05
C SER A 127 -5.00 -17.11 0.64
N PHE A 128 -5.56 -16.11 -0.05
CA PHE A 128 -6.53 -15.17 0.50
C PHE A 128 -7.72 -14.92 -0.41
N SER A 129 -8.89 -14.73 0.20
CA SER A 129 -10.12 -14.30 -0.45
C SER A 129 -10.65 -13.03 0.21
N ILE A 130 -10.98 -12.02 -0.58
CA ILE A 130 -11.65 -10.80 -0.11
C ILE A 130 -13.12 -10.90 -0.51
N GLU A 131 -14.00 -10.92 0.48
CA GLU A 131 -15.42 -11.19 0.30
C GLU A 131 -16.26 -10.03 0.85
N PRO A 132 -17.33 -9.62 0.12
CA PRO A 132 -18.33 -8.73 0.67
C PRO A 132 -19.09 -9.43 1.80
N THR A 133 -19.32 -8.70 2.90
CA THR A 133 -20.12 -9.23 4.00
C THR A 133 -21.60 -9.26 3.61
N PRO A 134 -22.30 -10.40 3.78
CA PRO A 134 -23.75 -10.47 3.57
C PRO A 134 -24.48 -9.39 4.37
N GLY A 135 -25.36 -8.62 3.72
CA GLY A 135 -26.10 -7.54 4.37
C GLY A 135 -25.42 -6.16 4.35
N GLY A 136 -24.30 -5.98 3.63
CA GLY A 136 -23.70 -4.67 3.39
C GLY A 136 -22.73 -4.18 4.48
N GLY A 137 -22.09 -5.11 5.19
CA GLY A 137 -21.02 -4.81 6.14
C GLY A 137 -19.66 -4.56 5.48
N PRO A 138 -18.61 -4.24 6.26
CA PRO A 138 -17.25 -4.10 5.75
C PRO A 138 -16.78 -5.33 4.97
N LEU A 139 -15.84 -5.17 4.05
CA LEU A 139 -15.20 -6.30 3.38
C LEU A 139 -14.51 -7.20 4.41
N THR A 140 -14.57 -8.51 4.19
CA THR A 140 -13.90 -9.52 5.02
C THR A 140 -12.72 -10.12 4.28
N LEU A 141 -11.64 -10.35 5.01
CA LEU A 141 -10.47 -11.08 4.51
C LEU A 141 -10.47 -12.49 5.11
N ARG A 142 -10.50 -13.50 4.25
CA ARG A 142 -10.36 -14.91 4.62
C ARG A 142 -9.03 -15.46 4.10
N GLY A 143 -8.48 -16.44 4.80
CA GLY A 143 -7.23 -17.09 4.43
C GLY A 143 -6.14 -16.88 5.47
N ALA A 144 -4.94 -17.35 5.15
CA ALA A 144 -3.77 -17.25 6.00
C ALA A 144 -2.51 -17.13 5.15
N LEU A 145 -1.49 -16.47 5.69
CA LEU A 145 -0.23 -16.28 5.01
C LEU A 145 0.54 -17.61 4.97
N SER A 146 0.76 -18.15 3.77
CA SER A 146 1.48 -19.41 3.61
C SER A 146 3.00 -19.23 3.82
N LEU A 147 3.73 -20.33 3.99
CA LEU A 147 5.19 -20.30 4.06
C LEU A 147 5.82 -19.87 2.73
N GLU A 148 5.17 -20.20 1.61
CA GLU A 148 5.60 -19.78 0.27
C GLU A 148 5.46 -18.26 0.09
N ASP A 149 4.32 -17.70 0.53
CA ASP A 149 4.11 -16.24 0.52
C ASP A 149 5.18 -15.52 1.36
N GLN A 150 5.50 -16.06 2.54
CA GLN A 150 6.55 -15.51 3.41
C GLN A 150 7.94 -15.58 2.74
N ALA A 151 8.27 -16.71 2.12
CA ALA A 151 9.53 -16.87 1.40
C ALA A 151 9.64 -15.86 0.25
N GLN A 152 8.56 -15.66 -0.52
CA GLN A 152 8.53 -14.68 -1.59
C GLN A 152 8.70 -13.25 -1.05
N MET A 153 8.02 -12.89 0.04
CA MET A 153 8.20 -11.60 0.71
C MET A 153 9.66 -11.38 1.12
N ALA A 154 10.34 -12.39 1.66
CA ALA A 154 11.74 -12.29 2.06
C ALA A 154 12.71 -12.06 0.88
N VAL A 155 12.39 -12.63 -0.29
CA VAL A 155 13.14 -12.46 -1.53
C VAL A 155 12.94 -11.05 -2.12
N GLU A 156 11.71 -10.53 -2.10
CA GLU A 156 11.36 -9.27 -2.77
C GLU A 156 11.55 -8.03 -1.90
N PHE A 157 11.42 -8.17 -0.58
CA PHE A 157 11.39 -7.06 0.37
C PHE A 157 12.51 -7.13 1.42
N LYS A 158 12.81 -5.96 1.98
CA LYS A 158 13.66 -5.77 3.16
C LYS A 158 12.94 -4.87 4.15
N CYS A 159 13.44 -4.78 5.37
CA CYS A 159 12.81 -3.96 6.40
C CYS A 159 13.39 -2.54 6.46
N ARG A 160 12.51 -1.56 6.69
CA ARG A 160 12.84 -0.25 7.26
C ARG A 160 12.19 -0.17 8.63
N CYS A 161 12.99 -0.27 9.68
CA CYS A 161 12.51 -0.33 11.05
C CYS A 161 11.88 0.99 11.51
N TYR A 162 10.92 0.89 12.42
CA TYR A 162 10.38 2.06 13.11
C TYR A 162 11.41 2.64 14.09
N PRO A 163 11.29 3.92 14.45
CA PRO A 163 12.12 4.52 15.50
C PRO A 163 12.14 3.66 16.76
N GLY A 164 13.34 3.42 17.31
CA GLY A 164 13.53 2.55 18.47
C GLY A 164 13.71 1.06 18.15
N TRP A 165 13.72 0.66 16.88
CA TRP A 165 13.98 -0.72 16.45
C TRP A 165 15.14 -0.81 15.45
N ARG A 166 15.90 -1.91 15.52
CA ARG A 166 17.07 -2.18 14.68
C ARG A 166 17.20 -3.67 14.38
N GLY A 167 18.19 -4.00 13.56
CA GLY A 167 18.41 -5.36 13.05
C GLY A 167 17.89 -5.50 11.62
N THR A 168 18.25 -6.61 10.98
CA THR A 168 17.84 -6.87 9.58
C THR A 168 16.33 -7.06 9.47
N TRP A 169 15.70 -7.55 10.55
CA TRP A 169 14.29 -7.92 10.64
C TRP A 169 13.56 -7.12 11.73
N CYS A 170 14.14 -6.00 12.17
CA CYS A 170 13.62 -5.14 13.23
C CYS A 170 13.34 -5.89 14.55
N GLU A 171 14.15 -6.90 14.84
CA GLU A 171 13.95 -7.83 15.94
C GLU A 171 14.57 -7.35 17.27
N GLN A 172 15.33 -6.26 17.24
CA GLN A 172 16.04 -5.73 18.41
C GLN A 172 15.57 -4.31 18.72
N GLN A 173 15.37 -4.02 20.00
CA GLN A 173 15.14 -2.65 20.45
C GLN A 173 16.46 -1.85 20.38
N GLY A 174 16.41 -0.68 19.75
CA GLY A 174 17.52 0.26 19.68
C GLY A 174 17.67 1.02 21.00
N MET A 175 18.91 1.26 21.43
CA MET A 175 19.18 2.27 22.45
C MET A 175 19.19 3.64 21.77
N TRP A 176 18.52 4.61 22.39
CA TRP A 176 18.41 6.00 21.94
C TRP A 176 19.76 6.69 21.87
#